data_AF-A3YZQ9-F1
#
_entry.id   AF-A3YZQ9-F1
#
_cell.length_a   1.000
_cell.length_b   1.000
_cell.length_c   1.000
_cell.angle_alpha   90.00
_cell.angle_beta   90.00
_cell.angle_gamma   90.00
#
_symmetry.space_group_name_H-M   'P 1'
#
loop_
_entity.id
_entity.type
_entity.pdbx_description
1 polymer ?
#
loop_
_entity_poly.entity_id
_entity_poly.type
_entity_poly.pdbx_seq_one_letter_code
_entity_poly.pdbx_strand_id
1 'polypeptide(L)'
;MTVVGLGALAAVDPGPLFVLSLLPYLAFLRWASASKRFPPLALRGFQFTLVFVAVTIAAAVLAEQRFGRKLADVDPLHGGAESFLTVANLLVLWGFSTSGQSPPGQSSEQVLSAGEQPAVPPQDGASVFDRP
;
A
#
# COMPACT_ATOMS: atom_id res chain seq x y z
N MET A 1 43.80 7.99 -20.63
CA MET A 1 42.38 8.23 -20.97
C MET A 1 41.55 8.01 -19.70
N THR A 2 40.51 8.83 -19.50
CA THR A 2 39.41 8.66 -18.52
C THR A 2 39.69 8.73 -17.00
N VAL A 3 40.03 9.91 -16.47
CA VAL A 3 39.78 10.26 -15.04
C VAL A 3 39.04 11.61 -14.88
N VAL A 4 38.87 12.36 -15.98
CA VAL A 4 38.23 13.70 -15.97
C VAL A 4 36.72 13.65 -15.71
N GLY A 5 36.06 12.51 -15.97
CA GLY A 5 34.60 12.38 -15.81
C GLY A 5 34.11 12.14 -14.37
N LEU A 6 34.91 11.49 -13.52
CA LEU A 6 34.52 11.16 -12.14
C LEU A 6 34.54 12.37 -11.21
N GLY A 7 35.48 13.31 -11.43
CA GLY A 7 35.58 14.54 -10.63
C GLY A 7 34.39 15.48 -10.84
N ALA A 8 33.84 15.54 -12.05
CA ALA A 8 32.67 16.35 -12.35
C ALA A 8 31.41 15.83 -11.64
N LEU A 9 31.23 14.51 -11.56
CA LEU A 9 30.13 13.88 -10.82
C LEU A 9 30.26 14.06 -9.30
N ALA A 10 31.49 14.01 -8.77
CA ALA A 10 31.75 14.25 -7.35
C ALA A 10 31.52 15.70 -6.92
N ALA A 11 31.59 16.66 -7.86
CA ALA A 11 31.34 18.08 -7.60
C ALA A 11 29.84 18.45 -7.62
N VAL A 12 28.97 17.52 -8.06
CA VAL A 12 27.52 17.77 -8.07
C VAL A 12 26.98 17.63 -6.65
N ASP A 13 26.43 18.72 -6.12
CA ASP A 13 25.69 18.69 -4.87
C ASP A 13 24.35 17.95 -5.06
N PRO A 14 24.09 16.84 -4.35
CA PRO A 14 22.84 16.10 -4.48
C PRO A 14 21.64 16.82 -3.85
N GLY A 15 21.86 17.79 -2.95
CA GLY A 15 20.78 18.45 -2.19
C GLY A 15 19.68 19.08 -3.07
N PRO A 16 20.02 19.97 -4.02
CA PRO A 16 19.04 20.57 -4.92
C PRO A 16 18.29 19.55 -5.78
N LEU A 17 18.97 18.49 -6.23
CA LEU A 17 18.35 17.43 -7.02
C LEU A 17 17.33 16.63 -6.20
N PHE A 18 17.63 16.38 -4.92
CA PHE A 18 16.69 15.75 -4.00
C PHE A 18 15.43 16.61 -3.79
N VAL A 19 15.58 17.90 -3.51
CA VAL A 19 14.43 18.81 -3.35
C VAL A 19 13.61 18.90 -4.64
N LEU A 20 14.28 18.99 -5.80
CA LEU A 20 13.61 19.01 -7.10
C LEU A 20 12.83 17.71 -7.35
N SER A 21 13.32 16.56 -6.87
CA SER A 21 12.64 15.26 -7.00
C SER A 21 11.35 15.14 -6.18
N LEU A 22 11.13 16.02 -5.19
CA LEU A 22 9.87 16.04 -4.44
C LEU A 22 8.69 16.47 -5.32
N LEU A 23 8.90 17.34 -6.31
CA LEU A 23 7.84 17.77 -7.21
C LEU A 23 7.20 16.62 -8.01
N PRO A 24 7.95 15.80 -8.77
CA PRO A 24 7.36 14.65 -9.45
C PRO A 24 6.75 13.64 -8.47
N TYR A 25 7.30 13.51 -7.26
CA TYR A 25 6.75 12.63 -6.23
C TYR A 25 5.38 13.12 -5.71
N LEU A 26 5.23 14.41 -5.43
CA LEU A 26 3.94 15.01 -5.06
C LEU A 26 2.92 14.91 -6.20
N ALA A 27 3.35 15.12 -7.44
CA ALA A 27 2.51 14.95 -8.62
C ALA A 27 2.01 13.50 -8.73
N PHE A 28 2.90 12.52 -8.54
CA PHE A 28 2.56 11.11 -8.48
C PHE A 28 1.52 10.82 -7.39
N LEU A 29 1.72 11.30 -6.16
CA LEU A 29 0.79 11.09 -5.05
C LEU A 29 -0.60 11.66 -5.35
N ARG A 30 -0.67 12.88 -5.89
CA ARG A 30 -1.95 13.51 -6.27
C ARG A 30 -2.65 12.70 -7.36
N TRP A 31 -1.93 12.31 -8.40
CA TRP A 31 -2.47 11.51 -9.50
C TRP A 31 -2.93 10.13 -9.04
N ALA A 32 -2.13 9.44 -8.23
CA ALA A 32 -2.45 8.11 -7.73
C ALA A 32 -3.66 8.13 -6.78
N SER A 33 -3.79 9.17 -5.95
CA SER A 33 -4.96 9.39 -5.10
C SER A 33 -6.22 9.72 -5.89
N ALA A 34 -6.11 10.50 -6.97
CA ALA A 34 -7.24 10.83 -7.84
C ALA A 34 -7.71 9.63 -8.68
N SER A 35 -6.80 8.75 -9.08
CA SER A 35 -7.09 7.65 -10.01
C SER A 35 -7.96 6.53 -9.42
N LYS A 36 -8.12 6.43 -8.09
CA LYS A 36 -8.87 5.36 -7.37
C LYS A 36 -8.52 3.90 -7.72
N ARG A 37 -7.47 3.68 -8.52
CA ARG A 37 -6.99 2.36 -8.96
C ARG A 37 -5.90 1.78 -8.06
N PHE A 38 -5.36 2.57 -7.15
CA PHE A 38 -4.32 2.13 -6.23
C PHE A 38 -4.95 1.58 -4.93
N PRO A 39 -4.33 0.56 -4.31
CA PRO A 39 -4.70 0.12 -2.98
C PRO A 39 -4.62 1.30 -2.00
N PRO A 40 -5.64 1.53 -1.16
CA PRO A 40 -5.60 2.63 -0.18
C PRO A 40 -4.45 2.44 0.82
N LEU A 41 -4.09 1.19 1.12
CA LEU A 41 -2.98 0.87 2.03
C LEU A 41 -1.61 1.22 1.42
N ALA A 42 -1.44 0.99 0.11
CA ALA A 42 -0.22 1.36 -0.60
C ALA A 42 -0.06 2.89 -0.71
N LEU A 43 -1.15 3.61 -1.01
CA LEU A 43 -1.16 5.08 -1.01
C LEU A 43 -0.78 5.66 0.35
N ARG A 44 -1.28 5.07 1.44
CA ARG A 44 -0.86 5.46 2.80
C ARG A 44 0.63 5.22 3.00
N GLY A 45 1.18 4.09 2.57
CA GLY A 45 2.63 3.82 2.63
C GLY A 45 3.45 4.91 1.95
N PHE A 46 3.09 5.31 0.72
CA PHE A 46 3.75 6.42 0.03
C PHE A 46 3.60 7.76 0.78
N GLN A 47 2.41 8.09 1.28
CA GLN A 47 2.22 9.31 2.08
C GLN A 47 3.06 9.30 3.36
N PHE A 48 3.18 8.14 4.02
CA PHE A 48 4.05 7.94 5.17
C PHE A 48 5.52 8.21 4.83
N THR A 49 6.01 7.75 3.67
CA THR A 49 7.36 8.09 3.19
C THR A 49 7.54 9.60 2.98
N LEU A 50 6.52 10.31 2.51
CA LEU A 50 6.61 11.78 2.38
C LEU A 50 6.70 12.47 3.74
N VAL A 51 5.88 12.05 4.70
CA VAL A 51 5.90 12.57 6.07
C VAL A 51 7.25 12.29 6.73
N PHE A 52 7.79 11.08 6.54
CA PHE A 52 9.13 10.71 6.98
C PHE A 52 10.20 11.66 6.46
N VAL A 53 10.17 11.96 5.15
CA VAL A 53 11.11 12.90 4.53
C VAL A 53 10.97 14.30 5.16
N ALA A 54 9.75 14.78 5.36
CA ALA A 54 9.54 16.08 6.00
C ALA A 54 10.08 16.13 7.43
N VAL A 55 9.83 15.09 8.22
CA VAL A 55 10.32 14.96 9.61
C VAL A 55 11.85 14.86 9.65
N THR A 56 12.46 14.10 8.75
CA THR A 56 13.93 13.95 8.71
C THR A 56 14.63 15.22 8.26
N ILE A 57 14.04 16.00 7.35
CA ILE A 57 14.54 17.34 7.00
C ILE A 57 14.43 18.29 8.20
N ALA A 58 13.29 18.30 8.91
CA ALA A 58 13.11 19.16 10.08
C ALA A 58 14.08 18.79 11.22
N ALA A 59 14.24 17.49 11.46
CA ALA A 59 15.22 16.98 12.39
C ALA A 59 16.64 17.36 11.94
N ALA A 60 16.94 17.29 10.61
CA ALA A 60 18.21 17.70 10.00
C ALA A 60 18.63 19.10 10.42
N VAL A 61 17.72 20.04 10.17
CA VAL A 61 17.90 21.45 10.53
C VAL A 61 18.02 21.63 12.04
N LEU A 62 17.20 20.92 12.84
CA LEU A 62 17.21 21.07 14.30
C LEU A 62 18.52 20.56 14.93
N ALA A 63 19.08 19.46 14.44
CA ALA A 63 20.34 18.95 14.97
C ALA A 63 21.53 19.83 14.59
N GLU A 64 21.54 20.35 13.35
CA GLU A 64 22.56 21.31 12.92
C GLU A 64 22.52 22.56 13.79
N GLN A 65 21.33 23.09 14.08
CA GLN A 65 21.17 24.29 14.91
C GLN A 65 21.46 24.06 16.40
N ARG A 66 21.11 22.89 16.97
CA ARG A 66 21.17 22.67 18.43
C ARG A 66 22.41 21.94 18.90
N PHE A 67 22.98 21.08 18.06
CA PHE A 67 24.08 20.19 18.44
C PHE A 67 25.32 20.35 17.56
N GLY A 68 25.23 21.07 16.43
CA GLY A 68 26.33 21.20 15.47
C GLY A 68 26.80 19.85 14.91
N ARG A 69 25.95 18.83 15.00
CA ARG A 69 26.22 17.44 14.60
C ARG A 69 25.20 16.99 13.57
N LYS A 70 25.61 16.03 12.73
CA LYS A 70 24.71 15.42 11.73
C LYS A 70 23.74 14.49 12.44
N LEU A 71 22.56 14.27 11.84
CA LEU A 71 21.54 13.35 12.38
C LEU A 71 22.04 11.91 12.51
N ALA A 72 23.00 11.55 11.66
CA ALA A 72 23.68 10.27 11.71
C ALA A 72 24.45 10.06 13.02
N ASP A 73 24.82 11.13 13.74
CA ASP A 73 25.59 11.04 14.99
C ASP A 73 24.68 10.87 16.23
N VAL A 74 23.36 10.74 16.04
CA VAL A 74 22.38 10.57 17.12
C VAL A 74 21.74 9.19 16.99
N ASP A 75 22.32 8.18 17.66
CA ASP A 75 21.96 6.76 17.52
C ASP A 75 20.45 6.45 17.58
N PRO A 76 19.65 7.03 18.50
CA PRO A 76 18.21 6.78 18.54
C PRO A 76 17.44 7.37 17.35
N LEU A 77 17.89 8.53 16.84
CA LEU A 77 17.26 9.21 15.71
C LEU A 77 17.55 8.48 14.40
N HIS A 78 18.77 7.97 14.25
CA HIS A 78 19.18 7.17 13.11
C HIS A 78 18.42 5.84 13.05
N GLY A 79 18.41 5.06 14.13
CA GLY A 79 17.65 3.80 14.18
C GLY A 79 16.13 3.99 14.06
N GLY A 80 15.60 5.10 14.60
CA GLY A 80 14.21 5.50 14.41
C GLY A 80 13.87 5.78 12.94
N ALA A 81 14.81 6.36 12.20
CA ALA A 81 14.61 6.65 10.78
C ALA A 81 14.58 5.38 9.92
N GLU A 82 15.50 4.44 10.18
CA GLU A 82 15.57 3.16 9.47
C GLU A 82 14.32 2.29 9.70
N SER A 83 13.87 2.21 10.96
CA SER A 83 12.66 1.47 11.31
C SER A 83 11.41 2.08 10.70
N PHE A 84 11.29 3.42 10.68
CA PHE A 84 10.15 4.10 10.06
C PHE A 84 10.06 3.82 8.54
N LEU A 85 11.20 3.88 7.86
CA LEU A 85 11.27 3.58 6.42
C LEU A 85 10.91 2.12 6.14
N THR A 86 11.35 1.20 7.01
CA THR A 86 10.99 -0.23 6.93
C THR A 86 9.48 -0.42 7.02
N VAL A 87 8.83 0.22 8.00
CA VAL A 87 7.37 0.16 8.17
C VAL A 87 6.67 0.75 6.94
N ALA A 88 7.08 1.92 6.45
CA ALA A 88 6.49 2.53 5.26
C ALA A 88 6.56 1.59 4.03
N ASN A 89 7.71 0.95 3.80
CA ASN A 89 7.90 0.01 2.71
C ASN A 89 7.03 -1.25 2.87
N LEU A 90 6.87 -1.77 4.09
CA LEU A 90 5.97 -2.90 4.36
C LEU A 90 4.52 -2.55 4.07
N LEU A 91 4.06 -1.34 4.42
CA LEU A 91 2.70 -0.87 4.11
C LEU A 91 2.44 -0.83 2.60
N VAL A 92 3.43 -0.35 1.82
CA VAL A 92 3.35 -0.33 0.36
C VAL A 92 3.24 -1.75 -0.20
N LEU A 93 4.15 -2.64 0.20
CA LEU A 93 4.17 -4.04 -0.24
C LEU A 93 2.85 -4.75 0.09
N TRP A 94 2.39 -4.62 1.33
CA TRP A 94 1.18 -5.28 1.79
C TRP A 94 -0.06 -4.76 1.07
N GLY A 95 -0.13 -3.45 0.82
CA GLY A 95 -1.23 -2.85 0.07
C GLY A 95 -1.39 -3.45 -1.33
N PHE A 96 -0.29 -3.69 -2.05
CA PHE A 96 -0.36 -4.34 -3.36
C PHE A 96 -0.62 -5.84 -3.26
N SER A 97 -0.05 -6.53 -2.27
CA SER A 97 -0.23 -7.98 -2.08
C SER A 97 -1.68 -8.36 -1.82
N THR A 98 -2.39 -7.60 -0.97
CA THR A 98 -3.80 -7.90 -0.64
C THR A 98 -4.75 -7.56 -1.79
N SER A 99 -4.39 -6.59 -2.64
CA SER A 99 -5.26 -6.13 -3.74
C SER A 99 -5.25 -7.06 -4.96
N GLY A 100 -4.22 -7.89 -5.09
CA GLY A 100 -4.15 -8.93 -6.14
C GLY A 100 -4.88 -10.22 -5.78
N GLN A 101 -5.34 -10.38 -4.54
CA GLN A 101 -6.04 -11.58 -4.09
C GLN A 101 -7.54 -11.46 -4.43
N SER A 102 -7.90 -11.65 -5.69
CA SER A 102 -9.29 -11.98 -6.02
C SER A 102 -9.65 -13.30 -5.32
N PRO A 103 -10.73 -13.37 -4.53
CA PRO A 103 -11.20 -14.66 -4.02
C PRO A 103 -11.45 -15.60 -5.21
N PRO A 104 -10.93 -16.84 -5.21
CA PRO A 104 -11.37 -17.82 -6.20
C PRO A 104 -12.88 -17.95 -6.09
N GLY A 105 -13.55 -17.88 -7.25
CA GLY A 105 -14.97 -17.58 -7.38
C GLY A 105 -15.89 -18.36 -6.44
N GLN A 106 -16.59 -17.63 -5.57
CA GLN A 106 -17.83 -18.10 -4.97
C GLN A 106 -18.98 -17.66 -5.88
N SER A 107 -19.16 -18.34 -7.01
CA SER A 107 -20.28 -18.08 -7.92
C SER A 107 -20.99 -19.33 -8.42
N SER A 108 -20.63 -20.52 -7.90
CA SER A 108 -21.17 -21.79 -8.41
C SER A 108 -22.12 -22.51 -7.45
N GLU A 109 -22.09 -22.26 -6.13
CA GLU A 109 -22.90 -23.05 -5.18
C GLU A 109 -24.29 -22.47 -4.86
N GLN A 110 -24.56 -21.21 -5.21
CA GLN A 110 -25.85 -20.58 -4.89
C GLN A 110 -26.95 -20.78 -5.96
N VAL A 111 -26.60 -21.31 -7.14
CA VAL A 111 -27.58 -21.62 -8.21
C VAL A 111 -28.03 -23.10 -8.17
N LEU A 112 -27.23 -24.00 -7.58
CA LEU A 112 -27.54 -25.44 -7.50
C LEU A 112 -28.41 -25.83 -6.30
N SER A 113 -28.57 -24.98 -5.28
CA SER A 113 -29.41 -25.28 -4.10
C SER A 113 -30.87 -24.79 -4.22
N ALA A 114 -31.23 -24.05 -5.27
CA ALA A 114 -32.58 -23.53 -5.47
C ALA A 114 -33.45 -24.39 -6.43
N GLY A 115 -32.91 -25.52 -6.90
CA GLY A 115 -33.46 -26.26 -8.03
C GLY A 115 -33.90 -27.70 -7.80
N GLU A 116 -33.76 -28.28 -6.61
CA GLU A 116 -34.07 -29.71 -6.41
C GLU A 116 -34.91 -29.97 -5.14
N GLN A 117 -36.14 -29.44 -5.13
CA GLN A 117 -37.21 -30.01 -4.28
C GLN A 117 -37.78 -31.23 -5.03
N PRO A 118 -37.65 -32.47 -4.49
CA PRO A 118 -38.33 -33.60 -5.08
C PRO A 118 -39.83 -33.41 -4.82
N ALA A 119 -40.61 -33.38 -5.90
CA ALA A 119 -42.06 -33.47 -5.82
C ALA A 119 -42.43 -34.81 -5.17
N VAL A 120 -42.71 -34.80 -3.87
CA VAL A 120 -43.30 -35.92 -3.15
C VAL A 120 -44.76 -36.01 -3.58
N PRO A 121 -45.20 -37.08 -4.25
CA PRO A 121 -46.61 -37.23 -4.59
C PRO A 121 -47.42 -37.42 -3.29
N PRO A 122 -48.59 -36.79 -3.15
CA PRO A 122 -49.47 -37.05 -2.01
C PRO A 122 -49.98 -38.49 -2.08
N GLN A 123 -49.57 -39.29 -1.09
CA GLN A 123 -50.13 -40.60 -0.82
C GLN A 123 -51.28 -40.44 0.17
N ASP A 124 -52.51 -40.36 -0.33
CA ASP A 124 -53.70 -40.52 0.50
C ASP A 124 -54.46 -41.76 0.05
N GLY A 125 -54.10 -42.88 0.66
CA GLY A 125 -54.95 -44.05 0.72
C GLY A 125 -55.99 -43.87 1.82
N ALA A 126 -57.25 -43.60 1.46
CA ALA A 126 -58.40 -43.84 2.34
C ALA A 126 -59.71 -43.84 1.53
N SER A 127 -60.13 -45.05 1.14
CA SER A 127 -61.49 -45.58 1.30
C SER A 127 -62.68 -44.61 1.41
N VAL A 128 -63.43 -44.40 0.33
CA VAL A 128 -64.85 -44.01 0.34
C VAL A 128 -65.43 -44.52 -0.98
N PHE A 129 -65.92 -45.76 -1.08
CA PHE A 129 -67.31 -46.17 -0.84
C PHE A 129 -68.37 -45.23 -1.45
N ASP A 130 -69.44 -45.82 -2.00
CA ASP A 130 -70.72 -45.19 -2.40
C ASP A 130 -70.74 -44.55 -3.82
N ARG A 131 -71.60 -44.85 -4.80
CA ARG A 131 -72.85 -45.63 -5.03
C ARG A 131 -73.26 -45.33 -6.51
N PRO A 132 -74.44 -45.74 -7.02
CA PRO A 132 -75.11 -47.04 -7.04
C PRO A 132 -75.07 -47.72 -8.43
#